data_AF-A0A2D1INB0-F1
#
_entry.id   AF-A0A2D1INB0-F1
#
_cell.length_a   1.000
_cell.length_b   1.000
_cell.length_c   1.000
_cell.angle_alpha   90.00
_cell.angle_beta   90.00
_cell.angle_gamma   90.00
#
_symmetry.space_group_name_H-M   'P 1'
#
loop_
_entity.id
_entity.type
_entity.pdbx_description
1 polymer ?
#
loop_
_entity_poly.entity_id
_entity_poly.type
_entity_poly.pdbx_seq_one_letter_code
_entity_poly.pdbx_strand_id
1 'polypeptide(L)'
;MEWIKEKLEHLGYVFDEYPKVYWCSIFYMAIAAIALIGYFPLLKGIASLNILGTQPFQQLIVENLNWLRWGLIAMPVLILFFGWCHVAELHERLMRRKYRF
;
A
#
# COMPACT_ATOMS: atom_id res chain seq x y z
N MET A 1 -17.45 -21.48 -5.48
CA MET A 1 -17.38 -20.52 -4.36
C MET A 1 -16.70 -21.11 -3.12
N GLU A 2 -16.82 -22.42 -2.88
CA GLU A 2 -16.18 -23.10 -1.74
C GLU A 2 -14.67 -22.87 -1.65
N TRP A 3 -13.96 -22.89 -2.79
CA TRP A 3 -12.51 -22.64 -2.84
C TRP A 3 -12.07 -21.28 -2.27
N ILE A 4 -12.86 -20.23 -2.45
CA ILE A 4 -12.54 -18.90 -1.89
C ILE A 4 -12.74 -18.92 -0.38
N LYS A 5 -13.82 -19.57 0.08
CA LYS A 5 -14.16 -19.70 1.49
C LYS A 5 -13.09 -20.48 2.24
N GLU A 6 -12.65 -21.61 1.68
CA GLU A 6 -11.61 -22.46 2.27
C GLU A 6 -10.27 -21.73 2.38
N LYS A 7 -9.89 -20.94 1.35
CA LYS A 7 -8.70 -20.09 1.42
C LYS A 7 -8.83 -18.96 2.45
N LEU A 8 -10.01 -18.36 2.59
CA LEU A 8 -10.28 -17.35 3.62
C LEU A 8 -10.20 -17.94 5.02
N GLU A 9 -10.76 -19.13 5.23
CA GLU A 9 -10.67 -19.86 6.50
C GLU A 9 -9.22 -20.19 6.83
N HIS A 10 -8.43 -20.66 5.86
CA HIS A 10 -7.00 -20.88 6.04
C HIS A 10 -6.26 -19.59 6.42
N LEU A 11 -6.57 -18.46 5.77
CA LEU A 11 -6.01 -17.15 6.11
C LEU A 11 -6.38 -16.74 7.54
N GLY A 12 -7.62 -17.01 7.96
CA GLY A 12 -8.07 -16.81 9.34
C GLY A 12 -7.21 -17.56 10.35
N TYR A 13 -6.97 -18.85 10.14
CA TYR A 13 -6.11 -19.65 11.02
C TYR A 13 -4.67 -19.10 11.09
N VAL A 14 -4.11 -18.65 9.96
CA VAL A 14 -2.77 -18.04 9.92
C VAL A 14 -2.73 -16.73 10.69
N PHE A 15 -3.79 -15.92 10.62
CA PHE A 15 -3.89 -14.66 11.36
C PHE A 15 -4.10 -14.86 12.86
N ASP A 16 -4.87 -15.88 13.26
CA ASP A 16 -5.01 -16.28 14.66
C ASP A 16 -3.69 -16.80 15.24
N GLU A 17 -2.95 -17.59 14.45
CA GLU A 17 -1.64 -18.13 14.87
C GLU A 17 -0.55 -17.05 14.90
N TYR A 18 -0.59 -16.10 13.96
CA TYR A 18 0.40 -15.03 13.81
C TYR A 18 -0.28 -13.65 13.75
N PRO A 19 -0.73 -13.09 14.88
CA PRO A 19 -1.43 -11.80 14.92
C PRO A 19 -0.59 -10.64 14.35
N LYS A 20 0.74 -10.76 14.40
CA LYS A 20 1.65 -9.77 13.79
C LYS A 20 1.49 -9.70 12.26
N VAL A 21 1.25 -10.83 11.60
CA VAL A 21 1.03 -10.90 10.14
C VAL A 21 -0.28 -10.22 9.79
N TYR A 22 -1.33 -10.44 10.60
CA TYR A 22 -2.62 -9.76 10.47
C TYR A 22 -2.48 -8.24 10.58
N TRP A 23 -1.89 -7.75 11.67
CA TRP A 23 -1.69 -6.31 11.86
C TRP A 23 -0.84 -5.67 10.76
N CYS A 24 0.18 -6.38 10.28
CA CYS A 24 1.00 -5.93 9.16
C CYS A 24 0.16 -5.82 7.87
N SER A 25 -0.69 -6.80 7.58
CA SER A 25 -1.58 -6.77 6.41
C SER A 25 -2.61 -5.62 6.47
N ILE A 26 -3.20 -5.37 7.64
CA ILE A 26 -4.11 -4.24 7.86
C ILE A 26 -3.39 -2.91 7.69
N PHE A 27 -2.17 -2.80 8.22
CA PHE A 27 -1.38 -1.58 8.11
C PHE A 27 -1.16 -1.19 6.64
N TYR A 28 -0.77 -2.15 5.78
CA TYR A 28 -0.60 -1.87 4.36
C TYR A 28 -1.91 -1.56 3.63
N MET A 29 -3.02 -2.23 4.00
CA MET A 29 -4.36 -1.90 3.50
C MET A 29 -4.75 -0.47 3.86
N ALA A 30 -4.50 -0.05 5.11
CA ALA A 30 -4.77 1.30 5.58
C ALA A 30 -3.91 2.34 4.84
N ILE A 31 -2.61 2.08 4.63
CA ILE A 31 -1.74 2.97 3.85
C ILE A 31 -2.24 3.10 2.42
N ALA A 32 -2.65 2.01 1.77
CA ALA A 32 -3.19 2.06 0.41
C ALA A 32 -4.46 2.92 0.34
N ALA A 33 -5.36 2.82 1.33
CA ALA A 33 -6.55 3.65 1.43
C ALA A 33 -6.21 5.14 1.68
N ILE A 34 -5.26 5.42 2.59
CA ILE A 34 -4.76 6.77 2.84
C ILE A 34 -4.13 7.35 1.58
N ALA A 35 -3.37 6.55 0.82
CA ALA A 35 -2.76 6.98 -0.44
C ALA A 35 -3.81 7.36 -1.48
N LEU A 36 -4.91 6.60 -1.61
CA LEU A 36 -6.03 6.95 -2.49
C LEU A 36 -6.61 8.32 -2.16
N ILE A 37 -6.89 8.57 -0.88
CA ILE A 37 -7.53 9.81 -0.43
C ILE A 37 -6.54 10.99 -0.48
N GLY A 38 -5.28 10.74 -0.12
CA GLY A 38 -4.23 11.75 -0.02
C GLY A 38 -3.58 12.13 -1.35
N TYR A 39 -3.78 11.35 -2.42
CA TYR A 39 -3.07 11.54 -3.69
C TYR A 39 -3.27 12.93 -4.32
N PHE A 40 -4.53 13.35 -4.52
CA PHE A 40 -4.83 14.66 -5.11
C PHE A 40 -4.48 15.84 -4.20
N PRO A 41 -4.77 15.80 -2.88
CA PRO A 41 -4.29 16.82 -1.95
C PRO A 41 -2.77 17.00 -1.99
N LEU A 42 -2.01 15.91 -2.04
CA LEU A 42 -0.54 15.95 -2.16
C LEU A 42 -0.09 16.59 -3.48
N LEU A 43 -0.68 16.19 -4.61
CA LEU A 43 -0.39 16.78 -5.91
C LEU A 43 -0.66 18.29 -5.93
N LYS A 44 -1.79 18.71 -5.38
CA LYS A 44 -2.14 20.13 -5.26
C LYS A 44 -1.17 20.87 -4.35
N GLY A 45 -0.78 20.27 -3.23
CA GLY A 45 0.25 20.79 -2.34
C GLY A 45 1.56 21.05 -3.07
N ILE A 46 2.07 20.05 -3.78
CA ILE A 46 3.31 20.14 -4.56
C ILE A 46 3.21 21.21 -5.65
N ALA A 47 2.10 21.27 -6.38
CA ALA A 47 1.88 22.29 -7.41
C ALA A 47 1.84 23.71 -6.83
N SER A 48 1.35 23.87 -5.60
CA SER A 48 1.25 25.15 -4.91
C SER A 48 2.54 25.59 -4.19
N LEU A 49 3.57 24.75 -4.16
CA LEU A 49 4.85 25.09 -3.52
C LEU A 49 5.47 26.29 -4.23
N ASN A 50 5.49 27.41 -3.52
CA ASN A 50 6.12 28.63 -3.97
C ASN A 50 7.57 28.66 -3.48
N ILE A 51 8.50 28.48 -4.40
CA ILE A 51 9.93 28.56 -4.14
C ILE A 51 10.43 29.83 -4.82
N LEU A 52 10.94 30.77 -4.01
CA LEU A 52 11.54 32.02 -4.48
C LEU A 52 10.63 32.86 -5.40
N GLY A 53 9.31 32.87 -5.12
CA GLY A 53 8.33 33.63 -5.90
C GLY A 53 7.84 32.94 -7.17
N THR A 54 8.27 31.70 -7.42
CA THR A 54 7.86 30.88 -8.58
C THR A 54 7.25 29.56 -8.13
N GLN A 55 6.37 28.98 -8.96
CA GLN A 55 5.79 27.65 -8.74
C GLN A 55 6.42 26.64 -9.70
N PRO A 56 7.68 26.22 -9.49
CA PRO A 56 8.46 25.46 -10.48
C PRO A 56 7.85 24.11 -10.83
N PHE A 57 7.08 23.51 -9.91
CA PHE A 57 6.45 22.21 -10.13
C PHE A 57 5.06 22.30 -10.76
N GLN A 58 4.43 23.48 -10.78
CA GLN A 58 3.09 23.66 -11.30
C GLN A 58 3.04 23.32 -12.80
N GLN A 59 3.97 23.86 -13.57
CA GLN A 59 4.01 23.64 -15.01
C GLN A 59 4.25 22.16 -15.37
N LEU A 60 5.21 21.53 -14.69
CA LEU A 60 5.49 20.08 -14.83
C LEU A 60 4.27 19.21 -14.52
N ILE A 61 3.51 19.54 -13.47
CA ILE A 61 2.31 18.79 -13.07
C ILE A 61 1.18 18.98 -14.07
N VAL A 62 0.97 20.20 -14.58
CA VAL A 62 -0.08 20.50 -15.56
C VAL A 62 0.21 19.80 -16.89
N GLU A 63 1.45 19.83 -17.37
CA GLU A 63 1.86 19.17 -18.61
C GLU A 63 1.73 17.65 -18.55
N ASN A 64 1.92 17.05 -17.36
CA ASN A 64 1.88 15.60 -17.15
C ASN A 64 0.63 15.10 -16.42
N LEU A 65 -0.40 15.95 -16.28
CA LEU A 65 -1.57 15.64 -15.43
C LEU A 65 -2.27 14.34 -15.83
N ASN A 66 -2.37 14.07 -17.13
CA ASN A 66 -2.97 12.83 -17.65
C ASN A 66 -2.21 11.58 -17.20
N TRP A 67 -0.87 11.65 -17.13
CA TRP A 67 -0.05 10.54 -16.65
C TRP A 67 -0.13 10.42 -15.12
N LEU A 68 -0.07 11.56 -14.42
CA LEU A 68 -0.19 11.64 -12.97
C LEU A 68 -1.52 11.12 -12.45
N ARG A 69 -2.63 11.23 -13.22
CA ARG A 69 -3.92 10.63 -12.83
C ARG A 69 -3.84 9.12 -12.62
N TRP A 70 -3.03 8.40 -13.41
CA TRP A 70 -2.84 6.96 -13.23
C TRP A 70 -2.15 6.61 -11.91
N GLY A 71 -1.37 7.53 -11.35
CA GLY A 71 -0.75 7.37 -10.04
C GLY A 71 -1.76 7.17 -8.90
N LEU A 72 -3.02 7.62 -9.06
CA LEU A 72 -4.10 7.35 -8.11
C LEU A 72 -4.35 5.85 -7.93
N ILE A 73 -4.23 5.07 -8.99
CA ILE A 73 -4.45 3.61 -8.98
C ILE A 73 -3.10 2.89 -8.81
N ALA A 74 -2.06 3.36 -9.51
CA ALA A 74 -0.76 2.73 -9.49
C ALA A 74 -0.13 2.76 -8.08
N MET A 75 -0.24 3.86 -7.33
CA MET A 75 0.35 3.96 -5.99
C MET A 75 -0.25 2.94 -4.99
N PRO A 76 -1.58 2.86 -4.80
CA PRO A 76 -2.18 1.85 -3.94
C PRO A 76 -1.85 0.42 -4.36
N VAL A 77 -1.83 0.13 -5.67
CA VAL A 77 -1.46 -1.20 -6.19
C VAL A 77 -0.02 -1.53 -5.82
N LEU A 78 0.92 -0.60 -5.99
CA LEU A 78 2.31 -0.79 -5.57
C LEU A 78 2.41 -1.01 -4.06
N ILE A 79 1.72 -0.20 -3.25
CA ILE A 79 1.70 -0.33 -1.79
C ILE A 79 1.19 -1.72 -1.37
N LEU A 80 0.10 -2.19 -1.97
CA LEU A 80 -0.46 -3.51 -1.69
C LEU A 80 0.49 -4.63 -2.13
N PHE A 81 1.13 -4.49 -3.29
CA PHE A 81 2.12 -5.45 -3.77
C PHE A 81 3.33 -5.56 -2.84
N PHE A 82 3.92 -4.44 -2.46
CA PHE A 82 5.03 -4.40 -1.50
C PHE A 82 4.59 -4.92 -0.13
N GLY A 83 3.40 -4.53 0.32
CA GLY A 83 2.80 -4.99 1.56
C GLY A 83 2.63 -6.51 1.56
N TRP A 84 2.14 -7.08 0.47
CA TRP A 84 2.00 -8.53 0.31
C TRP A 84 3.34 -9.26 0.42
N CYS A 85 4.36 -8.80 -0.30
CA CYS A 85 5.71 -9.38 -0.23
C CYS A 85 6.29 -9.32 1.20
N HIS A 86 6.12 -8.19 1.89
CA HIS A 86 6.63 -8.03 3.25
C HIS A 86 5.88 -8.89 4.27
N VAL A 87 4.54 -8.98 4.15
CA VAL A 87 3.69 -9.83 4.99
C VAL A 87 4.05 -11.32 4.79
N ALA A 88 4.30 -11.74 3.55
CA ALA A 88 4.75 -13.10 3.24
C ALA A 88 6.11 -13.41 3.89
N GLU A 89 7.08 -12.51 3.77
CA GLU A 89 8.40 -12.66 4.39
C GLU A 89 8.32 -12.67 5.93
N LEU A 90 7.42 -11.87 6.52
CA LEU A 90 7.17 -11.88 7.96
C LEU A 90 6.58 -13.22 8.41
N HIS A 91 5.60 -13.74 7.67
CA HIS A 91 5.00 -15.04 7.95
C HIS A 91 6.04 -16.17 7.89
N GLU A 92 6.86 -16.22 6.84
CA GLU A 92 7.94 -17.21 6.73
C GLU A 92 8.94 -17.13 7.88
N ARG A 93 9.32 -15.91 8.29
CA ARG A 93 10.24 -15.70 9.42
C ARG A 93 9.66 -16.20 10.73
N LEU A 94 8.38 -15.97 10.97
CA LEU A 94 7.69 -16.43 12.18
C LEU A 94 7.49 -17.95 12.17
N MET A 95 7.12 -18.52 11.02
CA MET A 95 6.98 -19.96 10.83
C MET A 95 8.31 -20.68 11.09
N ARG A 96 9.43 -20.21 10.50
CA ARG A 96 10.77 -20.78 10.74
C ARG A 96 11.17 -20.73 12.22
N ARG A 97 10.89 -19.63 12.91
CA ARG A 97 11.18 -19.50 14.35
C ARG A 97 10.36 -20.45 15.22
N LYS A 98 9.08 -20.66 14.89
CA LYS A 98 8.18 -21.52 15.67
C LYS A 98 8.51 -23.01 15.47
N TYR A 99 8.76 -23.41 14.23
CA TYR A 99 8.95 -24.81 13.87
C TYR A 99 10.43 -25.25 13.80
N ARG A 100 11.40 -24.35 14.03
CA ARG A 100 12.85 -24.61 14.03
C ARG A 100 13.32 -25.46 12.83
N PHE A 101 12.98 -25.03 11.61
CA PHE A 101 13.74 -25.43 10.43
C PHE A 101 15.04 -24.64 10.35
#